data_AF-A0A7C3BEC8-F1
#
_entry.id   AF-A0A7C3BEC8-F1
#
_cell.length_a   1.000
_cell.length_b   1.000
_cell.length_c   1.000
_cell.angle_alpha   90.00
_cell.angle_beta   90.00
_cell.angle_gamma   90.00
#
_symmetry.space_group_name_H-M   'P 1'
#
loop_
_entity.id
_entity.type
_entity.pdbx_description
1 polymer ?
#
loop_
_entity_poly.entity_id
_entity_poly.type
_entity_poly.pdbx_seq_one_letter_code
_entity_poly.pdbx_strand_id
1 'polypeptide(L)'
;MSNQRLTVREVWWSTILFGLLGLAVSIPLIGCFDFERFQTAARAVGLASALFWTLFGVTMLFVFWDRYYHYFYPSWIRITAPLTVLLYTGLGMGMGWLALQLPGKPLLWFVLLGGVEGMLEHVLGIFMLGIVDKVPFLRGLPSLPLIVFSFFEYILYWAIVGWGALGITCLWN
;
A
#
# COMPACT_ATOMS: atom_id res chain seq x y z
N MET A 1 1.46 -10.70 28.18
CA MET A 1 0.72 -10.18 27.01
C MET A 1 -0.09 -11.33 26.44
N SER A 2 -1.38 -11.16 26.16
CA SER A 2 -2.21 -12.25 25.64
C SER A 2 -1.66 -12.74 24.30
N ASN A 3 -1.45 -14.05 24.17
CA ASN A 3 -1.12 -14.73 22.91
C ASN A 3 -2.35 -14.78 21.98
N GLN A 4 -2.95 -13.63 21.70
CA GLN A 4 -4.09 -13.57 20.79
C GLN A 4 -3.56 -13.74 19.36
N ARG A 5 -3.84 -14.89 18.77
CA ARG A 5 -3.53 -15.17 17.36
C ARG A 5 -4.61 -14.57 16.48
N LEU A 6 -4.20 -14.02 15.34
CA LEU A 6 -5.13 -13.59 14.31
C LEU A 6 -5.81 -14.82 13.71
N THR A 7 -7.11 -14.74 13.50
CA THR A 7 -7.94 -15.81 12.93
C THR A 7 -8.24 -15.54 11.46
N VAL A 8 -8.50 -16.59 10.69
CA VAL A 8 -8.91 -16.47 9.27
C VAL A 8 -10.19 -15.63 9.13
N ARG A 9 -11.09 -15.73 10.10
CA ARG A 9 -12.33 -14.96 10.12
C ARG A 9 -12.06 -13.46 10.26
N GLU A 10 -11.13 -13.07 11.13
CA GLU A 10 -10.73 -11.67 11.29
C GLU A 10 -10.09 -11.13 10.01
N VAL A 11 -9.22 -11.91 9.34
CA VAL A 11 -8.63 -11.52 8.05
C VAL A 11 -9.72 -11.21 7.02
N TRP A 12 -10.72 -12.10 6.85
CA TRP A 12 -11.81 -11.86 5.90
C TRP A 12 -12.69 -10.67 6.25
N TRP A 13 -12.95 -10.43 7.54
CA TRP A 13 -13.67 -9.23 7.96
C TRP A 13 -12.88 -7.96 7.64
N SER A 14 -11.57 -7.97 7.88
CA SER A 14 -10.69 -6.89 7.47
C SER A 14 -10.69 -6.72 5.95
N THR A 15 -10.66 -7.80 5.16
CA THR A 15 -10.75 -7.74 3.69
C THR A 15 -12.01 -7.00 3.23
N ILE A 16 -13.18 -7.36 3.79
CA ILE A 16 -14.46 -6.70 3.44
C ILE A 16 -14.41 -5.23 3.83
N LEU A 17 -13.97 -4.92 5.05
CA LEU A 17 -13.88 -3.55 5.55
C LEU A 17 -12.98 -2.69 4.66
N PHE A 18 -11.77 -3.16 4.36
CA PHE A 18 -10.83 -2.44 3.51
C PHE A 18 -11.32 -2.34 2.06
N GLY A 19 -12.02 -3.34 1.54
CA GLY A 19 -12.67 -3.25 0.23
C GLY A 19 -13.73 -2.15 0.18
N LEU A 20 -14.60 -2.08 1.20
CA LEU A 20 -15.63 -1.04 1.30
C LEU A 20 -15.02 0.35 1.47
N LEU A 21 -14.01 0.51 2.31
CA LEU A 21 -13.28 1.77 2.47
C LEU A 21 -12.55 2.16 1.18
N GLY A 22 -11.91 1.20 0.52
CA GLY A 22 -11.23 1.39 -0.75
C GLY A 22 -12.19 1.93 -1.81
N LEU A 23 -13.39 1.35 -1.94
CA LEU A 23 -14.44 1.87 -2.83
C LEU A 23 -14.89 3.28 -2.42
N ALA A 24 -15.18 3.50 -1.14
CA ALA A 24 -15.66 4.78 -0.62
C ALA A 24 -14.65 5.92 -0.88
N VAL A 25 -13.34 5.63 -0.81
CA VAL A 25 -12.27 6.61 -1.05
C VAL A 25 -11.94 6.75 -2.54
N SER A 26 -11.96 5.66 -3.31
CA SER A 26 -11.56 5.66 -4.71
C SER A 26 -12.63 6.21 -5.66
N ILE A 27 -13.91 5.91 -5.41
CA ILE A 27 -15.01 6.32 -6.31
C ILE A 27 -15.07 7.86 -6.46
N PRO A 28 -15.07 8.66 -5.38
CA PRO A 28 -15.10 10.12 -5.52
C PRO A 28 -13.82 10.64 -6.18
N LEU A 29 -12.66 10.05 -5.86
CA LEU A 29 -11.38 10.42 -6.45
C LEU A 29 -11.38 10.25 -7.98
N ILE A 30 -11.96 9.16 -8.49
CA ILE A 30 -12.13 8.86 -9.92
C ILE A 30 -13.03 9.90 -10.63
N GLY A 31 -13.89 10.58 -9.88
CA GLY A 31 -14.68 11.71 -10.37
C GLY A 31 -13.92 13.05 -10.36
N CYS A 32 -13.04 13.26 -9.38
CA CYS A 32 -12.32 14.52 -9.20
C CYS A 32 -10.98 14.62 -9.95
N PHE A 33 -10.36 13.48 -10.27
CA PHE A 33 -9.06 13.41 -10.92
C PHE A 33 -9.21 12.88 -12.35
N ASP A 34 -9.56 13.78 -13.27
CA ASP A 34 -9.73 13.46 -14.68
C ASP A 34 -8.40 13.08 -15.37
N PHE A 35 -8.51 12.63 -16.62
CA PHE A 35 -7.36 12.17 -17.41
C PHE A 35 -6.31 13.27 -17.59
N GLU A 36 -6.73 14.49 -17.94
CA GLU A 36 -5.81 15.61 -18.26
C GLU A 36 -5.02 16.04 -17.02
N ARG A 37 -5.70 16.15 -15.88
CA ARG A 37 -5.07 16.39 -14.58
C ARG A 37 -4.11 15.27 -14.23
N PHE A 38 -4.50 14.00 -14.39
CA PHE A 38 -3.64 12.87 -14.04
C PHE A 38 -2.38 12.81 -14.91
N GLN A 39 -2.51 13.13 -16.20
CA GLN A 39 -1.38 13.15 -17.14
C GLN A 39 -0.30 14.15 -16.77
N THR A 40 -0.70 15.30 -16.23
CA THR A 40 0.23 16.36 -15.79
C THR A 40 0.72 16.19 -14.34
N ALA A 41 0.09 15.30 -13.58
CA ALA A 41 0.36 15.09 -12.16
C ALA A 41 1.53 14.15 -11.84
N ALA A 42 2.35 13.72 -12.80
CA ALA A 42 3.40 12.72 -12.58
C ALA A 42 4.33 13.05 -11.39
N ARG A 43 4.74 14.32 -11.25
CA ARG A 43 5.55 14.80 -10.11
C ARG A 43 4.78 14.79 -8.79
N ALA A 44 3.50 15.15 -8.84
CA ALA A 44 2.62 15.15 -7.68
C ALA A 44 2.34 13.72 -7.19
N VAL A 45 2.18 12.76 -8.09
CA VAL A 45 2.05 11.32 -7.78
C VAL A 45 3.32 10.80 -7.11
N GLY A 46 4.49 11.11 -7.69
CA GLY A 46 5.78 10.74 -7.10
C GLY A 46 5.93 11.29 -5.68
N LEU A 47 5.68 12.60 -5.50
CA LEU A 47 5.80 13.26 -4.19
C LEU A 47 4.78 12.73 -3.16
N ALA A 48 3.51 12.58 -3.55
CA ALA A 48 2.47 12.04 -2.67
C ALA A 48 2.80 10.60 -2.22
N SER A 49 3.27 9.77 -3.15
CA SER A 49 3.68 8.40 -2.86
C SER A 49 4.87 8.38 -1.90
N ALA A 50 5.89 9.19 -2.17
CA ALA A 50 7.06 9.35 -1.34
C ALA A 50 6.68 9.73 0.10
N LEU A 51 5.85 10.76 0.26
CA LEU A 51 5.44 11.25 1.58
C LEU A 51 4.60 10.22 2.33
N PHE A 52 3.57 9.67 1.69
CA PHE A 52 2.66 8.71 2.33
C PHE A 52 3.41 7.46 2.78
N TRP A 53 4.14 6.79 1.87
CA TRP A 53 4.78 5.53 2.17
C TRP A 53 6.01 5.67 3.07
N THR A 54 6.75 6.77 2.98
CA THR A 54 7.84 7.02 3.94
C THR A 54 7.29 7.24 5.33
N LEU A 55 6.27 8.09 5.48
CA LEU A 55 5.64 8.34 6.78
C LEU A 55 5.03 7.06 7.35
N PHE A 56 4.28 6.32 6.53
CA PHE A 56 3.66 5.07 6.93
C PHE A 56 4.70 4.01 7.29
N GLY A 57 5.68 3.77 6.41
CA GLY A 57 6.73 2.77 6.61
C GLY A 57 7.60 3.06 7.83
N VAL A 58 8.03 4.31 8.02
CA VAL A 58 8.78 4.73 9.22
C VAL A 58 7.93 4.51 10.47
N THR A 59 6.67 4.94 10.46
CA THR A 59 5.77 4.75 11.61
C THR A 59 5.62 3.27 11.93
N MET A 60 5.36 2.44 10.91
CA MET A 60 5.16 1.01 11.09
C MET A 60 6.42 0.32 11.63
N LEU A 61 7.59 0.58 11.04
CA LEU A 61 8.85 0.00 11.48
C LEU A 61 9.22 0.41 12.90
N PHE A 62 8.95 1.64 13.32
CA PHE A 62 9.32 2.10 14.66
C PHE A 62 8.31 1.68 15.73
N VAL A 63 7.01 1.70 15.44
CA VAL A 63 5.95 1.38 16.41
C VAL A 63 5.77 -0.13 16.57
N PHE A 64 5.88 -0.89 15.48
CA PHE A 64 5.60 -2.33 15.47
C PHE A 64 6.86 -3.19 15.35
N TRP A 65 8.07 -2.63 15.56
CA TRP A 65 9.34 -3.36 15.51
C TRP A 65 9.30 -4.65 16.33
N ASP A 66 9.07 -4.52 17.63
CA ASP A 66 9.14 -5.64 18.58
C ASP A 66 7.98 -6.62 18.43
N ARG A 67 6.89 -6.21 17.77
CA ARG A 67 5.70 -7.03 17.58
C ARG A 67 5.69 -7.78 16.25
N TYR A 68 6.35 -7.24 15.22
CA TYR A 68 6.22 -7.72 13.85
C TYR A 68 7.54 -7.78 13.11
N TYR A 69 8.20 -6.64 12.89
CA TYR A 69 9.30 -6.53 11.93
C TYR A 69 10.60 -7.20 12.38
N HIS A 70 10.92 -7.23 13.67
CA HIS A 70 12.17 -7.82 14.15
C HIS A 70 12.29 -9.32 13.89
N TYR A 71 11.15 -10.01 13.68
CA TYR A 71 11.12 -11.46 13.48
C TYR A 71 11.69 -11.87 12.12
N PHE A 72 11.72 -10.97 11.15
CA PHE A 72 12.11 -11.31 9.76
C PHE A 72 13.02 -10.28 9.09
N TYR A 73 13.17 -9.07 9.63
CA TYR A 73 14.15 -8.10 9.15
C TYR A 73 15.37 -7.97 10.06
N PRO A 74 16.56 -7.72 9.48
CA PRO A 74 17.72 -7.31 10.25
C PRO A 74 17.52 -5.91 10.85
N SER A 75 18.13 -5.65 12.00
CA SER A 75 17.91 -4.42 12.79
C SER A 75 18.23 -3.12 12.04
N TRP A 76 19.16 -3.14 11.09
CA TRP A 76 19.51 -1.98 10.29
C TRP A 76 18.37 -1.49 9.40
N ILE A 77 17.39 -2.34 9.03
CA ILE A 77 16.24 -1.93 8.23
C ILE A 77 15.44 -0.83 8.92
N ARG A 78 15.33 -0.88 10.25
CA ARG A 78 14.61 0.12 11.04
C ARG A 78 15.21 1.53 10.88
N ILE A 79 16.54 1.63 10.89
CA ILE A 79 17.22 2.94 10.75
C ILE A 79 17.26 3.42 9.30
N THR A 80 17.25 2.50 8.34
CA THR A 80 17.18 2.84 6.90
C THR A 80 15.75 3.06 6.42
N ALA A 81 14.73 2.97 7.29
CA ALA A 81 13.34 3.17 6.94
C ALA A 81 13.06 4.44 6.11
N PRO A 82 13.71 5.60 6.37
CA PRO A 82 13.49 6.79 5.53
C PRO A 82 13.90 6.64 4.06
N LEU A 83 14.76 5.67 3.73
CA LEU A 83 15.19 5.42 2.34
C LEU A 83 14.08 4.82 1.48
N THR A 84 12.97 4.37 2.07
CA THR A 84 11.77 3.93 1.33
C THR A 84 11.21 5.06 0.47
N VAL A 85 11.53 6.32 0.77
CA VAL A 85 11.21 7.48 -0.08
C VAL A 85 11.63 7.28 -1.53
N LEU A 86 12.81 6.71 -1.78
CA LEU A 86 13.34 6.51 -3.14
C LEU A 86 12.55 5.42 -3.86
N LEU A 87 12.29 4.31 -3.16
CA LEU A 87 11.53 3.18 -3.69
C LEU A 87 10.11 3.61 -4.08
N TYR A 88 9.38 4.21 -3.15
CA TYR A 88 7.97 4.55 -3.39
C TYR A 88 7.79 5.76 -4.30
N THR A 89 8.75 6.69 -4.37
CA THR A 89 8.75 7.70 -5.45
C THR A 89 8.79 7.02 -6.82
N GLY A 90 9.75 6.11 -7.02
CA GLY A 90 9.91 5.40 -8.29
C GLY A 90 8.72 4.52 -8.62
N LEU A 91 8.21 3.79 -7.63
CA LEU A 91 7.04 2.92 -7.78
C LEU A 91 5.78 3.71 -8.11
N GLY A 92 5.49 4.80 -7.39
CA GLY A 92 4.35 5.67 -7.66
C GLY A 92 4.41 6.27 -9.05
N MET A 93 5.57 6.77 -9.48
CA MET A 93 5.76 7.28 -10.85
C MET A 93 5.62 6.19 -11.91
N GLY A 94 6.21 5.02 -11.69
CA GLY A 94 6.14 3.88 -12.60
C GLY A 94 4.72 3.37 -12.79
N MET A 95 3.96 3.23 -11.70
CA MET A 95 2.55 2.85 -11.77
C MET A 95 1.69 3.95 -12.39
N GLY A 96 1.96 5.22 -12.09
CA GLY A 96 1.26 6.35 -12.73
C GLY A 96 1.49 6.38 -14.24
N TRP A 97 2.72 6.14 -14.69
CA TRP A 97 3.06 6.02 -16.10
C TRP A 97 2.35 4.83 -16.76
N LEU A 98 2.37 3.66 -16.13
CA LEU A 98 1.71 2.45 -16.64
C LEU A 98 0.19 2.64 -16.72
N ALA A 99 -0.41 3.27 -15.73
CA ALA A 99 -1.83 3.57 -15.68
C ALA A 99 -2.29 4.46 -16.85
N LEU A 100 -1.44 5.38 -17.31
CA LEU A 100 -1.70 6.21 -18.49
C LEU A 100 -1.67 5.43 -19.81
N GLN A 101 -1.05 4.24 -19.84
CA GLN A 101 -1.01 3.39 -21.04
C GLN A 101 -2.26 2.50 -21.18
N LEU A 102 -3.09 2.43 -20.14
CA LEU A 102 -4.24 1.53 -20.08
C LEU A 102 -5.54 2.26 -20.47
N PRO A 103 -6.51 1.58 -21.11
CA PRO A 103 -7.72 2.22 -21.62
C PRO A 103 -8.66 2.67 -20.49
N GLY A 104 -9.37 3.78 -20.68
CA GLY A 104 -10.36 4.27 -19.70
C GLY A 104 -9.78 5.31 -18.75
N LYS A 105 -10.04 5.17 -17.44
CA LYS A 105 -9.63 6.16 -16.43
C LYS A 105 -8.28 5.76 -15.81
N PRO A 106 -7.18 6.54 -16.03
CA PRO A 106 -5.86 6.19 -15.51
C PRO A 106 -5.84 5.99 -14.00
N LEU A 107 -6.56 6.84 -13.26
CA LEU A 107 -6.61 6.73 -11.81
C LEU A 107 -7.18 5.39 -11.31
N LEU A 108 -8.17 4.82 -12.01
CA LEU A 108 -8.68 3.49 -11.68
C LEU A 108 -7.57 2.45 -11.80
N TRP A 109 -6.82 2.49 -12.91
CA TRP A 109 -5.68 1.60 -13.10
C TRP A 109 -4.57 1.81 -12.10
N PHE A 110 -4.27 3.07 -11.75
CA PHE A 110 -3.27 3.39 -10.73
C PHE A 110 -3.58 2.73 -9.40
N VAL A 111 -4.83 2.83 -8.93
CA VAL A 111 -5.27 2.20 -7.68
C VAL A 111 -5.28 0.67 -7.77
N LEU A 112 -5.72 0.11 -8.90
CA LEU A 112 -5.71 -1.35 -9.11
C LEU A 112 -4.29 -1.92 -9.18
N LEU A 113 -3.37 -1.23 -9.85
CA LEU A 113 -1.95 -1.57 -9.89
C LEU A 113 -1.36 -1.55 -8.47
N GLY A 114 -1.78 -0.59 -7.65
CA GLY A 114 -1.46 -0.57 -6.22
C GLY A 114 -1.90 -1.84 -5.50
N GLY A 115 -3.14 -2.30 -5.73
CA GLY A 115 -3.60 -3.59 -5.19
C GLY A 115 -2.75 -4.78 -5.63
N VAL A 116 -2.37 -4.84 -6.92
CA VAL A 116 -1.49 -5.89 -7.45
C VAL A 116 -0.11 -5.83 -6.80
N GLU A 117 0.44 -4.64 -6.62
CA GLU A 117 1.71 -4.43 -5.94
C GLU A 117 1.67 -4.92 -4.48
N GLY A 118 0.58 -4.63 -3.75
CA GLY A 118 0.37 -5.16 -2.40
C GLY A 118 0.34 -6.69 -2.31
N MET A 119 -0.30 -7.34 -3.30
CA MET A 119 -0.26 -8.80 -3.41
C MET A 119 1.16 -9.32 -3.62
N LEU A 120 1.93 -8.68 -4.51
CA LEU A 120 3.31 -9.08 -4.79
C LEU A 120 4.20 -8.89 -3.56
N GLU A 121 4.08 -7.79 -2.84
CA GLU A 121 4.81 -7.56 -1.59
C GLU A 121 4.46 -8.63 -0.55
N HIS A 122 3.18 -8.98 -0.40
CA HIS A 122 2.76 -10.02 0.52
C HIS A 122 3.22 -11.42 0.11
N VAL A 123 3.24 -11.73 -1.19
CA VAL A 123 3.84 -12.97 -1.70
C VAL A 123 5.33 -13.03 -1.32
N LEU A 124 6.08 -11.94 -1.51
CA LEU A 124 7.49 -11.89 -1.09
C LEU A 124 7.63 -12.03 0.42
N GLY A 125 6.83 -11.34 1.22
CA GLY A 125 6.84 -11.45 2.68
C GLY A 125 6.54 -12.87 3.16
N ILE A 126 5.49 -13.48 2.64
CA ILE A 126 5.03 -14.82 3.04
C ILE A 126 6.05 -15.88 2.62
N PHE A 127 6.45 -15.91 1.35
CA PHE A 127 7.22 -17.03 0.81
C PHE A 127 8.73 -16.83 0.90
N MET A 128 9.25 -15.61 0.76
CA MET A 128 10.69 -15.34 0.82
C MET A 128 11.15 -14.99 2.23
N LEU A 129 10.37 -14.19 2.96
CA LEU A 129 10.74 -13.78 4.32
C LEU A 129 10.16 -14.71 5.39
N GLY A 130 9.17 -15.56 5.06
CA GLY A 130 8.58 -16.53 5.97
C GLY A 130 7.77 -15.87 7.10
N ILE A 131 7.11 -14.73 6.84
CA ILE A 131 6.45 -13.95 7.90
C ILE A 131 5.39 -14.76 8.66
N VAL A 132 4.68 -15.66 7.97
CA VAL A 132 3.65 -16.49 8.59
C VAL A 132 4.26 -17.43 9.61
N ASP A 133 5.45 -17.98 9.37
CA ASP A 133 6.07 -18.92 10.31
C ASP A 133 6.79 -18.21 11.46
N LYS A 134 7.41 -17.06 11.16
CA LYS A 134 8.26 -16.32 12.10
C LYS A 134 7.47 -15.43 13.06
N VAL A 135 6.38 -14.80 12.61
CA VAL A 135 5.61 -13.84 13.42
C VAL A 135 4.59 -14.58 14.31
N PRO A 136 4.67 -14.46 15.66
CA PRO A 136 3.86 -15.27 16.56
C PRO A 136 2.34 -15.20 16.37
N PHE A 137 1.80 -14.01 16.09
CA PHE A 137 0.36 -13.82 15.95
C PHE A 137 -0.18 -14.18 14.56
N LEU A 138 0.70 -14.35 13.56
CA LEU A 138 0.34 -14.83 12.21
C LEU A 138 0.52 -16.34 12.03
N ARG A 139 1.17 -17.01 13.00
CA ARG A 139 1.58 -18.40 12.87
C ARG A 139 0.43 -19.36 12.59
N GLY A 140 0.55 -20.06 11.45
CA GLY A 140 -0.41 -21.04 10.98
C GLY A 140 -1.58 -20.45 10.18
N LEU A 141 -1.56 -19.15 9.86
CA LEU A 141 -2.55 -18.58 8.95
C LEU A 141 -2.33 -19.04 7.51
N PRO A 142 -3.40 -19.36 6.76
CA PRO A 142 -3.31 -19.63 5.34
C PRO A 142 -2.87 -18.38 4.57
N SER A 143 -1.99 -18.54 3.58
CA SER A 143 -1.42 -17.45 2.79
C SER A 143 -2.46 -16.74 1.91
N LEU A 144 -3.41 -17.47 1.33
CA LEU A 144 -4.34 -16.91 0.35
C LEU A 144 -5.22 -15.78 0.93
N PRO A 145 -5.86 -15.92 2.12
CA PRO A 145 -6.59 -14.81 2.72
C PRO A 145 -5.73 -13.56 2.97
N LEU A 146 -4.46 -13.71 3.36
CA LEU A 146 -3.55 -12.58 3.56
C LEU A 146 -3.22 -11.86 2.25
N ILE A 147 -2.99 -12.62 1.18
CA ILE A 147 -2.74 -12.05 -0.16
C ILE A 147 -4.00 -11.32 -0.67
N VAL A 148 -5.19 -11.92 -0.53
CA VAL A 148 -6.43 -11.26 -0.94
C VAL A 148 -6.68 -10.00 -0.10
N PHE A 149 -6.47 -10.05 1.21
CA PHE A 149 -6.53 -8.87 2.08
C PHE A 149 -5.61 -7.75 1.58
N SER A 150 -4.35 -8.06 1.27
CA SER A 150 -3.37 -7.07 0.83
C SER A 150 -3.76 -6.33 -0.45
N PHE A 151 -4.48 -6.99 -1.37
CA PHE A 151 -4.99 -6.34 -2.58
C PHE A 151 -5.92 -5.16 -2.25
N PHE A 152 -6.88 -5.37 -1.34
CA PHE A 152 -7.83 -4.33 -0.96
C PHE A 152 -7.21 -3.29 -0.02
N GLU A 153 -6.32 -3.72 0.87
CA GLU A 153 -5.54 -2.82 1.71
C GLU A 153 -4.76 -1.81 0.86
N TYR A 154 -4.05 -2.30 -0.15
CA TYR A 154 -3.24 -1.45 -1.01
C TYR A 154 -4.06 -0.60 -1.97
N ILE A 155 -5.22 -1.07 -2.45
CA ILE A 155 -6.17 -0.18 -3.17
C ILE A 155 -6.49 1.04 -2.29
N LEU A 156 -6.83 0.85 -1.02
CA LEU A 156 -7.12 1.96 -0.12
C LEU A 156 -5.91 2.89 0.02
N TYR A 157 -4.72 2.35 0.26
CA TYR A 157 -3.50 3.15 0.45
C TYR A 157 -3.13 3.95 -0.80
N TRP A 158 -3.17 3.32 -1.98
CA TRP A 158 -2.88 4.00 -3.24
C TRP A 158 -3.98 5.00 -3.64
N ALA A 159 -5.22 4.81 -3.19
CA ALA A 159 -6.26 5.84 -3.31
C ALA A 159 -5.95 7.07 -2.43
N ILE A 160 -5.42 6.88 -1.21
CA ILE A 160 -4.95 7.99 -0.36
C ILE A 160 -3.80 8.73 -1.03
N VAL A 161 -2.85 8.00 -1.63
CA VAL A 161 -1.78 8.60 -2.45
C VAL A 161 -2.37 9.42 -3.61
N GLY A 162 -3.38 8.89 -4.30
CA GLY A 162 -4.06 9.60 -5.39
C GLY A 162 -4.75 10.90 -4.93
N TRP A 163 -5.37 10.92 -3.74
CA TRP A 163 -5.89 12.15 -3.13
C TRP A 163 -4.78 13.15 -2.81
N GLY A 164 -3.66 12.68 -2.24
CA GLY A 164 -2.49 13.52 -1.99
C GLY A 164 -1.95 14.14 -3.28
N ALA A 165 -1.85 13.35 -4.35
CA ALA A 165 -1.39 13.81 -5.66
C ALA A 165 -2.34 14.85 -6.26
N LEU A 166 -3.65 14.65 -6.15
CA LEU A 166 -4.65 15.63 -6.58
C LEU A 166 -4.51 16.94 -5.80
N GLY A 167 -4.39 16.86 -4.47
CA GLY A 167 -4.20 18.04 -3.61
C GLY A 167 -2.94 18.82 -3.97
N ILE A 168 -1.81 18.13 -4.17
CA ILE A 168 -0.54 18.75 -4.61
C ILE A 168 -0.70 19.40 -5.99
N THR A 169 -1.36 18.72 -6.92
CA THR A 169 -1.60 19.26 -8.28
C THR A 169 -2.43 20.53 -8.23
N CYS A 170 -3.46 20.59 -7.37
CA CYS A 170 -4.27 21.79 -7.18
C CYS A 170 -3.53 22.95 -6.50
N LEU A 171 -2.45 22.69 -5.74
CA LEU A 171 -1.64 23.72 -5.08
C LEU A 171 -0.54 24.29 -5.98
N TRP A 172 -0.14 23.54 -7.02
CA TRP A 172 0.90 23.95 -7.97
C TRP A 172 0.36 24.70 -9.19
N ASN A 173 -0.96 24.68 -9.39
CA ASN A 173 -1.67 25.43 -10.43
C ASN A 173 -2.30 26.69 -9.83
#